data_AF-A0A258E0Z1-F1
#
_entry.id   AF-A0A258E0Z1-F1
#
_cell.length_a   1.000
_cell.length_b   1.000
_cell.length_c   1.000
_cell.angle_alpha   90.00
_cell.angle_beta   90.00
_cell.angle_gamma   90.00
#
_symmetry.space_group_name_H-M   'P 1'
#
loop_
_entity.id
_entity.type
_entity.pdbx_description
1 polymer ?
#
loop_
_entity_poly.entity_id
_entity_poly.type
_entity_poly.pdbx_seq_one_letter_code
_entity_poly.pdbx_strand_id
1 'polypeptide(L)'
;MLLMYALGTYLVFGDLKVAVALGAVTAVLLHLKSTLGEWVDRLQKKEVEAIMQFAAISLVILPVLPDENYGPYGIFNPRDIWMMVNLIVGLGLSGYFIYKAVGKNAGTVLNGILGGLVSSTATTVTFARRVINAPKMARLAAFIILTASTVALVRVLVEVAVVSPRNLGVIAPPIIAELVFMVTLCGLLYWHNQTKEMEELPQPENPAQLKTALVFGGLYAIILLAVAAAKDYFGQSGLYIVSIISGLTDVDAITLSLSHSLNNGELDVHLAWKLILIASLSNLAFKAGMATFLGTKQLGKYVIGAFLMSIVIGLLIVWWWPETWSFGNVQLGKPKN
;
A
#
# COMPACT_ATOMS: atom_id res chain seq x y z
N MET A 1 -22.96 31.57 7.68
CA MET A 1 -24.21 32.28 7.29
C MET A 1 -25.06 31.42 6.36
N LEU A 2 -24.62 31.12 5.12
CA LEU A 2 -25.36 30.23 4.20
C LEU A 2 -25.64 28.82 4.76
N LEU A 3 -24.65 28.20 5.41
CA LEU A 3 -24.82 26.89 6.08
C LEU A 3 -25.86 26.91 7.21
N MET A 4 -25.89 27.98 8.03
CA MET A 4 -26.88 28.14 9.10
C MET A 4 -28.28 28.36 8.53
N TYR A 5 -28.39 29.10 7.43
CA TYR A 5 -29.66 29.29 6.71
C TYR A 5 -30.17 27.97 6.12
N ALA A 6 -29.30 27.20 5.46
CA ALA A 6 -29.64 25.89 4.91
C ALA A 6 -30.06 24.88 5.99
N LEU A 7 -29.39 24.88 7.15
CA LEU A 7 -29.76 24.06 8.32
C LEU A 7 -31.12 24.48 8.90
N GLY A 8 -31.38 25.78 8.99
CA GLY A 8 -32.69 26.31 9.40
C GLY A 8 -33.81 25.88 8.48
N THR A 9 -33.58 25.88 7.15
CA THR A 9 -34.54 25.35 6.18
C THR A 9 -34.71 23.83 6.30
N TYR A 10 -33.63 23.08 6.48
CA TYR A 10 -33.67 21.62 6.61
C TYR A 10 -34.42 21.15 7.88
N LEU A 11 -34.37 21.93 8.97
CA LEU A 11 -35.15 21.70 10.19
C LEU A 11 -36.67 21.63 9.94
N VAL A 12 -37.17 22.30 8.91
CA VAL A 12 -38.60 22.35 8.57
C VAL A 12 -39.02 21.16 7.70
N PHE A 13 -38.14 20.66 6.84
CA PHE A 13 -38.47 19.64 5.83
C PHE A 13 -37.85 18.25 6.09
N GLY A 14 -36.85 18.16 6.98
CA GLY A 14 -36.03 16.97 7.17
C GLY A 14 -36.15 16.32 8.54
N ASP A 15 -35.32 15.31 8.79
CA ASP A 15 -35.24 14.62 10.07
C ASP A 15 -34.52 15.50 11.11
N LEU A 16 -35.20 15.75 12.24
CA LEU A 16 -34.69 16.54 13.36
C LEU A 16 -33.32 16.03 13.87
N LYS A 17 -33.11 14.70 13.89
CA LYS A 17 -31.84 14.10 14.35
C LYS A 17 -30.69 14.47 13.43
N VAL A 18 -30.93 14.46 12.12
CA VAL A 18 -29.92 14.82 11.11
C VAL A 18 -29.62 16.32 11.20
N ALA A 19 -30.64 17.16 11.41
CA ALA A 19 -30.45 18.59 11.55
C ALA A 19 -29.66 18.97 12.81
N VAL A 20 -29.98 18.33 13.95
CA VAL A 20 -29.24 18.50 15.21
C VAL A 20 -27.81 17.99 15.07
N ALA A 21 -27.59 16.84 14.44
CA ALA A 21 -26.25 16.30 14.20
C ALA A 21 -25.41 17.24 13.32
N LEU A 22 -25.95 17.71 12.19
CA LEU A 22 -25.26 18.65 11.31
C LEU A 22 -25.00 20.00 11.98
N GLY A 23 -25.94 20.50 12.78
CA GLY A 23 -25.77 21.73 13.57
C GLY A 23 -24.66 21.59 14.62
N ALA A 24 -24.64 20.48 15.35
CA ALA A 24 -23.60 20.17 16.32
C ALA A 24 -22.23 20.02 15.65
N VAL A 25 -22.14 19.28 14.54
CA VAL A 25 -20.91 19.15 13.73
C VAL A 25 -20.43 20.52 13.26
N THR A 26 -21.33 21.36 12.76
CA THR A 26 -21.00 22.71 12.29
C THR A 26 -20.49 23.59 13.44
N ALA A 27 -21.11 23.51 14.62
CA ALA A 27 -20.67 24.25 15.82
C ALA A 27 -19.29 23.79 16.29
N VAL A 28 -19.03 22.47 16.32
CA VAL A 28 -17.73 21.90 16.65
C VAL A 28 -16.67 22.32 15.63
N LEU A 29 -16.98 22.29 14.33
CA LEU A 29 -16.07 22.76 13.27
C LEU A 29 -15.75 24.25 13.40
N LEU A 30 -16.74 25.08 13.74
CA LEU A 30 -16.53 26.50 14.00
C LEU A 30 -15.68 26.75 15.25
N HIS A 31 -15.88 25.97 16.30
CA HIS A 31 -15.04 26.02 17.50
C HIS A 31 -13.59 25.65 17.19
N LEU A 32 -13.39 24.61 16.39
CA LEU A 32 -12.07 24.17 15.94
C LEU A 32 -11.46 25.07 14.85
N LYS A 33 -12.20 26.04 14.30
CA LYS A 33 -11.74 26.85 13.16
C LYS A 33 -10.43 27.58 13.45
N SER A 34 -10.24 28.14 14.64
CA SER A 34 -9.00 28.83 15.01
C SER A 34 -7.84 27.86 15.12
N THR A 35 -8.03 26.72 15.78
CA THR A 35 -7.03 25.65 15.88
C THR A 35 -6.68 25.09 14.51
N LEU A 36 -7.68 24.79 13.67
CA LEU A 36 -7.47 24.35 12.29
C LEU A 36 -6.71 25.40 11.47
N GLY A 37 -7.00 26.68 11.67
CA GLY A 37 -6.27 27.79 11.04
C GLY A 37 -4.79 27.79 11.41
N GLU A 38 -4.47 27.73 12.71
CA GLU A 38 -3.07 27.65 13.18
C GLU A 38 -2.35 26.40 12.70
N TRP A 39 -3.06 25.27 12.55
CA TRP A 39 -2.51 24.04 12.00
C TRP A 39 -2.25 24.17 10.49
N VAL A 40 -3.17 24.78 9.74
CA VAL A 40 -3.01 25.05 8.30
C VAL A 40 -1.87 26.04 8.05
N ASP A 41 -1.69 27.05 8.91
CA ASP A 41 -0.60 28.01 8.81
C ASP A 41 0.79 27.36 9.06
N ARG A 42 0.83 26.21 9.75
CA ARG A 42 2.05 25.39 9.92
C ARG A 42 2.30 24.45 8.73
N LEU A 43 1.34 24.30 7.82
CA LEU A 43 1.51 23.50 6.61
C LEU A 43 2.23 24.31 5.53
N GLN A 44 3.22 23.68 4.91
CA GLN A 44 3.83 24.19 3.69
C GLN A 44 2.80 24.08 2.55
N LYS A 45 2.95 24.96 1.55
CA LYS A 45 2.11 25.00 0.34
C LYS A 45 1.92 23.61 -0.31
N LYS A 46 2.98 22.79 -0.32
CA LYS A 46 2.95 21.43 -0.88
C LYS A 46 2.01 20.47 -0.16
N GLU A 47 1.82 20.64 1.15
CA GLU A 47 0.98 19.74 1.95
C GLU A 47 -0.48 20.12 1.85
N VAL A 48 -0.77 21.44 1.82
CA VAL A 48 -2.12 21.92 1.50
C VAL A 48 -2.51 21.44 0.11
N GLU A 49 -1.60 21.53 -0.86
CA GLU A 49 -1.81 20.98 -2.20
C GLU A 49 -2.08 19.47 -2.17
N ALA A 50 -1.31 18.69 -1.40
CA ALA A 50 -1.52 17.25 -1.24
C ALA A 50 -2.89 16.90 -0.65
N ILE A 51 -3.32 17.59 0.41
CA ILE A 51 -4.63 17.39 1.05
C ILE A 51 -5.76 17.77 0.09
N MET A 52 -5.63 18.91 -0.59
CA MET A 52 -6.65 19.38 -1.53
C MET A 52 -6.76 18.47 -2.75
N GLN A 53 -5.64 17.96 -3.27
CA GLN A 53 -5.65 16.98 -4.36
C GLN A 53 -6.28 15.66 -3.91
N PHE A 54 -5.91 15.14 -2.74
CA PHE A 54 -6.53 13.92 -2.21
C PHE A 54 -8.03 14.09 -1.96
N ALA A 55 -8.45 15.25 -1.45
CA ALA A 55 -9.86 15.60 -1.28
C ALA A 55 -10.60 15.68 -2.61
N ALA A 56 -9.97 16.23 -3.66
CA ALA A 56 -10.55 16.24 -5.00
C ALA A 56 -10.72 14.81 -5.56
N ILE A 57 -9.68 13.98 -5.45
CA ILE A 57 -9.71 12.59 -5.90
C ILE A 57 -10.78 11.79 -5.13
N SER A 58 -10.88 11.98 -3.80
CA SER A 58 -11.74 11.16 -2.94
C SER A 58 -13.19 11.67 -2.82
N LEU A 59 -13.41 12.99 -2.74
CA LEU A 59 -14.72 13.57 -2.45
C LEU A 59 -15.40 14.21 -3.66
N VAL A 60 -14.65 14.47 -4.74
CA VAL A 60 -15.23 15.03 -5.98
C VAL A 60 -15.31 13.96 -7.05
N ILE A 61 -14.22 13.25 -7.33
CA ILE A 61 -14.20 12.29 -8.43
C ILE A 61 -14.94 11.01 -8.06
N LEU A 62 -14.64 10.39 -6.90
CA LEU A 62 -15.27 9.13 -6.49
C LEU A 62 -16.82 9.12 -6.55
N PRO A 63 -17.55 10.10 -5.98
CA PRO A 63 -19.02 10.05 -5.99
C PRO A 63 -19.63 10.27 -7.38
N VAL A 64 -18.88 10.91 -8.30
CA VAL A 64 -19.33 11.19 -9.67
C VAL A 64 -19.18 9.94 -10.56
N LEU A 65 -18.34 8.98 -10.17
CA LEU A 65 -18.09 7.79 -10.97
C LEU A 65 -19.28 6.81 -10.95
N PRO A 66 -19.64 6.25 -12.12
CA PRO A 66 -20.72 5.28 -12.24
C PRO A 66 -20.35 3.99 -11.51
N ASP A 67 -21.35 3.39 -10.89
CA ASP A 67 -21.25 2.13 -10.16
C ASP A 67 -21.77 0.98 -11.02
N GLU A 68 -21.14 0.82 -12.18
CA GLU A 68 -21.53 -0.16 -13.17
C GLU A 68 -20.29 -0.85 -13.71
N ASN A 69 -20.45 -2.14 -13.99
CA ASN A 69 -19.42 -2.98 -14.56
C ASN A 69 -19.38 -2.82 -16.09
N TYR A 70 -18.23 -2.41 -16.62
CA TYR A 70 -17.97 -2.25 -18.05
C TYR A 70 -16.91 -3.26 -18.55
N GLY A 71 -16.74 -3.29 -19.88
CA GLY A 71 -15.65 -3.98 -20.56
C GLY A 71 -15.75 -5.52 -20.60
N PRO A 72 -14.75 -6.18 -21.20
CA PRO A 72 -14.67 -7.64 -21.24
C PRO A 72 -14.74 -8.23 -19.84
N TYR A 73 -15.44 -9.36 -19.67
CA TYR A 73 -15.66 -10.06 -18.39
C TYR A 73 -16.50 -9.30 -17.35
N GLY A 74 -16.95 -8.05 -17.61
CA GLY A 74 -17.77 -7.30 -16.66
C GLY A 74 -17.05 -6.98 -15.35
N ILE A 75 -15.73 -6.81 -15.42
CA ILE A 75 -14.85 -6.61 -14.26
C ILE A 75 -14.47 -5.14 -14.03
N PHE A 76 -14.64 -4.27 -15.04
CA PHE A 76 -14.25 -2.87 -14.91
C PHE A 76 -15.36 -2.05 -14.27
N ASN A 77 -15.33 -1.91 -12.95
CA ASN A 77 -16.15 -0.92 -12.25
C ASN A 77 -15.31 0.35 -11.99
N PRO A 78 -15.62 1.51 -12.61
CA PRO A 78 -14.89 2.75 -12.42
C PRO A 78 -14.86 3.19 -10.96
N ARG A 79 -15.97 3.00 -10.24
CA ARG A 79 -16.05 3.32 -8.82
C ARG A 79 -15.15 2.41 -7.99
N ASP A 80 -15.16 1.10 -8.20
CA ASP A 80 -14.29 0.18 -7.45
C ASP A 80 -12.80 0.42 -7.74
N ILE A 81 -12.44 0.60 -9.01
CA ILE A 81 -11.08 0.96 -9.42
C ILE A 81 -10.64 2.23 -8.69
N TRP A 82 -11.52 3.23 -8.62
CA TRP A 82 -11.20 4.50 -7.97
C TRP A 82 -11.16 4.40 -6.44
N MET A 83 -11.96 3.52 -5.83
CA MET A 83 -11.81 3.20 -4.40
C MET A 83 -10.43 2.62 -4.10
N MET A 84 -9.91 1.72 -4.97
CA MET A 84 -8.56 1.18 -4.83
C MET A 84 -7.48 2.25 -4.98
N VAL A 85 -7.66 3.17 -5.94
CA VAL A 85 -6.77 4.34 -6.09
C VAL A 85 -6.77 5.20 -4.83
N ASN A 86 -7.94 5.50 -4.27
CA ASN A 86 -8.05 6.28 -3.03
C ASN A 86 -7.35 5.58 -1.86
N LEU A 87 -7.44 4.25 -1.79
CA LEU A 87 -6.76 3.47 -0.75
C LEU A 87 -5.23 3.58 -0.88
N ILE A 88 -4.67 3.33 -2.07
CA ILE A 88 -3.21 3.40 -2.31
C ILE A 88 -2.69 4.82 -2.05
N VAL A 89 -3.36 5.83 -2.62
CA VAL A 89 -2.98 7.22 -2.46
C VAL A 89 -3.11 7.67 -1.00
N GLY A 90 -4.18 7.24 -0.32
CA GLY A 90 -4.42 7.52 1.09
C GLY A 90 -3.35 6.90 2.00
N LEU A 91 -2.93 5.66 1.73
CA LEU A 91 -1.83 5.00 2.45
C LEU A 91 -0.51 5.75 2.24
N GLY A 92 -0.18 6.08 1.00
CA GLY A 92 1.02 6.87 0.68
C GLY A 92 1.02 8.24 1.34
N LEU A 93 -0.12 8.95 1.29
CA LEU A 93 -0.28 10.28 1.90
C LEU A 93 -0.18 10.22 3.42
N SER A 94 -0.74 9.17 4.03
CA SER A 94 -0.58 8.91 5.46
C SER A 94 0.89 8.71 5.80
N GLY A 95 1.62 7.90 5.02
CA GLY A 95 3.07 7.74 5.15
C GLY A 95 3.84 9.07 5.03
N TYR A 96 3.42 9.94 4.11
CA TYR A 96 4.02 11.25 3.90
C TYR A 96 3.83 12.17 5.11
N PHE A 97 2.63 12.19 5.70
CA PHE A 97 2.36 12.97 6.91
C PHE A 97 3.05 12.41 8.15
N ILE A 98 3.13 11.09 8.30
CA ILE A 98 3.90 10.45 9.38
C ILE A 98 5.37 10.83 9.24
N TYR A 99 5.93 10.81 8.02
CA TYR A 99 7.30 11.24 7.77
C TYR A 99 7.55 12.67 8.23
N LYS A 100 6.62 13.59 7.91
CA LYS A 100 6.74 14.99 8.32
C LYS A 100 6.62 15.17 9.83
N ALA A 101 5.66 14.49 10.48
CA ALA A 101 5.40 14.62 11.90
C ALA A 101 6.59 14.18 12.76
N VAL A 102 7.30 13.14 12.31
CA VAL A 102 8.50 12.62 12.97
C VAL A 102 9.71 13.58 12.83
N GLY A 103 9.75 14.38 11.76
CA GLY A 103 10.76 15.41 11.56
C GLY A 103 12.15 14.88 11.14
N LYS A 104 13.11 15.80 10.99
CA LYS A 104 14.48 15.56 10.47
C LYS A 104 15.37 14.67 11.35
N ASN A 105 14.95 14.38 12.58
CA ASN A 105 15.71 13.59 13.56
C ASN A 105 15.37 12.09 13.51
N ALA A 106 14.72 11.63 12.43
CA ALA A 106 14.42 10.22 12.25
C ALA A 106 15.72 9.42 12.12
N GLY A 107 15.95 8.49 13.06
CA GLY A 107 17.06 7.55 12.99
C GLY A 107 16.93 6.61 11.78
N THR A 108 18.01 5.90 11.44
CA THR A 108 18.10 5.04 10.25
C THR A 108 16.95 4.04 10.09
N VAL A 109 16.50 3.42 11.18
CA VAL A 109 15.36 2.48 11.19
C VAL A 109 14.08 3.20 10.76
N LEU A 110 13.85 4.36 11.35
CA LEU A 110 12.66 5.17 11.08
C LEU A 110 12.67 5.66 9.64
N ASN A 111 13.85 5.95 9.09
CA ASN A 111 13.99 6.27 7.68
C ASN A 111 13.59 5.12 6.75
N GLY A 112 14.00 3.89 7.06
CA GLY A 112 13.50 2.70 6.36
C GLY A 112 11.98 2.55 6.43
N ILE A 113 11.42 2.74 7.63
CA ILE A 113 9.98 2.60 7.85
C ILE A 113 9.19 3.66 7.07
N LEU A 114 9.56 4.93 7.23
CA LEU A 114 8.88 6.06 6.60
C LEU A 114 8.99 6.00 5.07
N GLY A 115 10.17 5.65 4.55
CA GLY A 115 10.37 5.41 3.12
C GLY A 115 9.47 4.29 2.60
N GLY A 116 9.35 3.18 3.34
CA GLY A 116 8.44 2.08 3.01
C GLY A 116 6.96 2.46 3.04
N LEU A 117 6.54 3.28 4.00
CA LEU A 117 5.15 3.76 4.13
C LEU A 117 4.75 4.61 2.92
N VAL A 118 5.65 5.48 2.43
CA VAL A 118 5.38 6.29 1.24
C VAL A 118 5.53 5.46 -0.03
N SER A 119 6.72 4.91 -0.27
CA SER A 119 7.00 4.07 -1.42
C SER A 119 8.35 3.34 -1.25
N SER A 120 8.27 2.02 -1.04
CA SER A 120 9.45 1.16 -0.96
C SER A 120 10.27 1.15 -2.26
N THR A 121 9.60 1.31 -3.42
CA THR A 121 10.24 1.41 -4.74
C THR A 121 11.00 2.73 -4.91
N ALA A 122 10.38 3.87 -4.57
CA ALA A 122 11.06 5.16 -4.62
C ALA A 122 12.23 5.23 -3.63
N THR A 123 12.07 4.62 -2.45
CA THR A 123 13.15 4.48 -1.46
C THR A 123 14.32 3.69 -2.02
N THR A 124 14.04 2.59 -2.75
CA THR A 124 15.07 1.76 -3.38
C THR A 124 15.87 2.54 -4.43
N VAL A 125 15.19 3.22 -5.35
CA VAL A 125 15.83 4.02 -6.40
C VAL A 125 16.67 5.15 -5.79
N THR A 126 16.11 5.85 -4.81
CA THR A 126 16.76 6.98 -4.14
C THR A 126 18.06 6.56 -3.45
N PHE A 127 18.03 5.50 -2.64
CA PHE A 127 19.22 5.03 -1.94
C PHE A 127 20.22 4.33 -2.86
N ALA A 128 19.75 3.65 -3.91
CA ALA A 128 20.64 3.09 -4.93
C ALA A 128 21.50 4.17 -5.57
N ARG A 129 20.88 5.26 -6.05
CA ARG A 129 21.59 6.38 -6.66
C ARG A 129 22.48 7.13 -5.66
N ARG A 130 22.03 7.32 -4.41
CA ARG A 130 22.78 8.06 -3.39
C ARG A 130 24.10 7.39 -3.04
N VAL A 131 24.13 6.05 -2.97
CA VAL A 131 25.35 5.28 -2.65
C VAL A 131 26.45 5.43 -3.71
N ILE A 132 26.13 5.87 -4.94
CA ILE A 132 27.15 6.20 -5.96
C ILE A 132 28.10 7.29 -5.45
N ASN A 133 27.55 8.34 -4.84
CA ASN A 133 28.34 9.48 -4.34
C ASN A 133 28.89 9.24 -2.92
N ALA A 134 28.37 8.24 -2.20
CA ALA A 134 28.82 7.87 -0.86
C ALA A 134 28.87 6.34 -0.68
N PRO A 135 29.90 5.64 -1.22
CA PRO A 135 29.96 4.18 -1.22
C PRO A 135 29.97 3.54 0.17
N LYS A 136 30.49 4.25 1.19
CA LYS A 136 30.51 3.79 2.58
C LYS A 136 29.10 3.53 3.15
N MET A 137 28.07 4.13 2.56
CA MET A 137 26.67 4.00 2.97
C MET A 137 25.98 2.76 2.39
N ALA A 138 26.67 1.92 1.59
CA ALA A 138 26.07 0.75 0.97
C ALA A 138 25.34 -0.18 1.95
N ARG A 139 25.91 -0.39 3.16
CA ARG A 139 25.27 -1.20 4.20
C ARG A 139 24.04 -0.53 4.81
N LEU A 140 24.11 0.78 5.01
CA LEU A 140 23.02 1.58 5.57
C LEU A 140 21.83 1.62 4.59
N ALA A 141 22.12 1.90 3.33
CA ALA A 141 21.17 1.89 2.24
C ALA A 141 20.50 0.51 2.07
N ALA A 142 21.26 -0.59 2.14
CA ALA A 142 20.69 -1.93 2.09
C ALA A 142 19.70 -2.19 3.24
N PHE A 143 20.06 -1.77 4.46
CA PHE A 143 19.18 -1.87 5.62
C PHE A 143 17.90 -1.03 5.46
N ILE A 144 18.01 0.21 4.97
CA ILE A 144 16.86 1.10 4.70
C ILE A 144 15.95 0.49 3.64
N ILE A 145 16.52 -0.05 2.55
CA ILE A 145 15.78 -0.70 1.47
C ILE A 145 15.06 -1.95 1.98
N LEU A 146 15.72 -2.78 2.79
CA LEU A 146 15.09 -3.96 3.39
C LEU A 146 13.93 -3.57 4.33
N THR A 147 14.15 -2.58 5.19
CA THR A 147 13.12 -2.08 6.11
C THR A 147 11.93 -1.52 5.32
N ALA A 148 12.17 -0.76 4.25
CA ALA A 148 11.14 -0.21 3.40
C ALA A 148 10.32 -1.31 2.70
N SER A 149 10.97 -2.36 2.21
CA SER A 149 10.29 -3.54 1.65
C SER A 149 9.51 -4.34 2.70
N THR A 150 10.00 -4.40 3.94
CA THR A 150 9.29 -5.03 5.06
C THR A 150 7.99 -4.30 5.37
N VAL A 151 8.01 -2.96 5.36
CA VAL A 151 6.79 -2.15 5.53
C VAL A 151 5.81 -2.34 4.37
N ALA A 152 6.28 -2.60 3.15
CA ALA A 152 5.38 -2.90 2.03
C ALA A 152 4.53 -4.16 2.30
N LEU A 153 5.06 -5.18 2.98
CA LEU A 153 4.26 -6.35 3.40
C LEU A 153 3.20 -5.98 4.44
N VAL A 154 3.47 -5.01 5.32
CA VAL A 154 2.45 -4.47 6.23
C VAL A 154 1.34 -3.79 5.44
N ARG A 155 1.68 -3.03 4.39
CA ARG A 155 0.69 -2.40 3.51
C ARG A 155 -0.18 -3.43 2.80
N VAL A 156 0.41 -4.49 2.26
CA VAL A 156 -0.33 -5.62 1.68
C VAL A 156 -1.35 -6.21 2.67
N LEU A 157 -0.97 -6.40 3.93
CA LEU A 157 -1.91 -6.87 4.96
C LEU A 157 -3.04 -5.87 5.23
N VAL A 158 -2.74 -4.57 5.28
CA VAL A 158 -3.74 -3.51 5.44
C VAL A 158 -4.70 -3.47 4.25
N GLU A 159 -4.19 -3.59 3.03
CA GLU A 159 -4.96 -3.63 1.79
C GLU A 159 -5.93 -4.82 1.78
N VAL A 160 -5.44 -6.02 2.11
CA VAL A 160 -6.30 -7.21 2.26
C VAL A 160 -7.33 -7.02 3.38
N ALA A 161 -6.95 -6.43 4.51
CA ALA A 161 -7.87 -6.20 5.62
C ALA A 161 -9.00 -5.22 5.28
N VAL A 162 -8.72 -4.20 4.47
CA VAL A 162 -9.71 -3.22 4.03
C VAL A 162 -10.61 -3.79 2.93
N VAL A 163 -10.04 -4.48 1.94
CA VAL A 163 -10.81 -4.97 0.78
C VAL A 163 -11.51 -6.29 1.08
N SER A 164 -10.83 -7.25 1.71
CA SER A 164 -11.35 -8.60 1.96
C SER A 164 -11.23 -9.02 3.44
N PRO A 165 -11.86 -8.28 4.38
CA PRO A 165 -11.74 -8.53 5.82
C PRO A 165 -12.15 -9.95 6.22
N ARG A 166 -13.14 -10.54 5.53
CA ARG A 166 -13.62 -11.89 5.79
C ARG A 166 -12.58 -12.97 5.53
N ASN A 167 -11.68 -12.75 4.58
CA ASN A 167 -10.67 -13.72 4.15
C ASN A 167 -9.30 -13.48 4.81
N LEU A 168 -9.18 -12.40 5.60
CA LEU A 168 -7.95 -12.04 6.30
C LEU A 168 -7.43 -13.17 7.19
N GLY A 169 -8.33 -13.95 7.81
CA GLY A 169 -7.97 -15.08 8.66
C GLY A 169 -7.16 -16.17 7.94
N VAL A 170 -7.32 -16.31 6.62
CA VAL A 170 -6.59 -17.29 5.80
C VAL A 170 -5.37 -16.65 5.11
N ILE A 171 -5.50 -15.41 4.65
CA ILE A 171 -4.45 -14.72 3.88
C ILE A 171 -3.34 -14.15 4.78
N ALA A 172 -3.69 -13.59 5.94
CA ALA A 172 -2.71 -12.95 6.82
C ALA A 172 -1.65 -13.91 7.38
N PRO A 173 -1.98 -15.13 7.87
CA PRO A 173 -0.99 -16.03 8.46
C PRO A 173 0.31 -16.24 7.64
N PRO A 174 0.28 -16.64 6.35
CA PRO A 174 1.50 -16.85 5.57
C PRO A 174 2.28 -15.55 5.32
N ILE A 175 1.59 -14.43 5.10
CA ILE A 175 2.22 -13.12 4.89
C ILE A 175 2.86 -12.61 6.19
N ILE A 176 2.23 -12.86 7.34
CA ILE A 176 2.79 -12.53 8.67
C ILE A 176 4.03 -13.36 8.94
N ALA A 177 4.08 -14.63 8.54
CA ALA A 177 5.27 -15.45 8.70
C ALA A 177 6.47 -14.87 7.94
N GLU A 178 6.26 -14.47 6.68
CA GLU A 178 7.28 -13.76 5.89
C GLU A 178 7.66 -12.41 6.52
N LEU A 179 6.66 -11.64 6.98
CA LEU A 179 6.88 -10.37 7.65
C LEU A 179 7.75 -10.52 8.91
N VAL A 180 7.47 -11.51 9.76
CA VAL A 180 8.24 -11.79 10.97
C VAL A 180 9.68 -12.17 10.61
N PHE A 181 9.88 -12.95 9.55
CA PHE A 181 11.22 -13.27 9.06
C PHE A 181 11.97 -12.01 8.61
N MET A 182 11.35 -11.16 7.79
CA MET A 182 11.96 -9.92 7.31
C MET A 182 12.24 -8.93 8.46
N VAL A 183 11.36 -8.82 9.45
CA VAL A 183 11.59 -8.01 10.66
C VAL A 183 12.77 -8.55 11.46
N THR A 184 12.86 -9.87 11.62
CA THR A 184 14.00 -10.51 12.29
C THR A 184 15.30 -10.22 11.55
N LEU A 185 15.29 -10.33 10.21
CA LEU A 185 16.43 -10.01 9.37
C LEU A 185 16.84 -8.53 9.50
N CYS A 186 15.88 -7.60 9.55
CA CYS A 186 16.13 -6.20 9.83
C CYS A 186 16.81 -6.02 11.20
N GLY A 187 16.32 -6.68 12.25
CA GLY A 187 16.89 -6.62 13.60
C GLY A 187 18.33 -7.14 13.65
N LEU A 188 18.61 -8.26 12.98
CA LEU A 188 19.95 -8.84 12.87
C LEU A 188 20.93 -7.91 12.13
N LEU A 189 20.51 -7.33 11.01
CA LEU A 189 21.33 -6.38 10.26
C LEU A 189 21.56 -5.08 11.02
N TYR A 190 20.55 -4.60 11.76
CA TYR A 190 20.68 -3.43 12.62
C TYR A 190 21.72 -3.66 13.72
N TRP A 191 21.71 -4.83 14.37
CA TRP A 191 22.69 -5.14 15.40
C TRP A 191 24.12 -5.28 14.84
N HIS A 192 24.25 -5.81 13.62
CA HIS A 192 25.57 -5.97 12.98
C HIS A 192 26.13 -4.65 12.41
N ASN A 193 25.28 -3.69 12.05
CA ASN A 193 25.70 -2.36 11.61
C ASN A 193 25.89 -1.41 12.81
N GLN A 194 27.13 -1.31 13.32
CA GLN A 194 27.49 -0.34 14.36
C GLN A 194 27.68 1.11 13.85
N THR A 195 27.40 1.39 12.58
CA THR A 195 27.52 2.74 12.01
C THR A 195 26.38 3.63 12.48
N LYS A 196 26.64 4.44 13.51
CA LYS A 196 25.79 5.54 14.00
C LYS A 196 25.75 6.75 13.05
N GLU A 197 25.82 6.54 11.74
CA GLU A 197 25.63 7.64 10.80
C GLU A 197 24.12 7.87 10.66
N MET A 198 23.62 8.85 11.43
CA MET A 198 22.30 9.43 11.21
C MET A 198 22.37 10.21 9.91
N GLU A 199 21.59 9.79 8.93
CA GLU A 199 21.57 10.48 7.66
C GLU A 199 20.15 10.83 7.27
N GLU A 200 19.95 12.10 6.91
CA GLU A 200 18.65 12.63 6.53
C GLU A 200 18.11 11.89 5.30
N LEU A 201 16.87 11.44 5.42
CA LEU A 201 16.09 11.03 4.25
C LEU A 201 15.90 12.21 3.31
N PRO A 202 16.01 11.99 1.99
CA PRO A 202 15.46 12.92 1.02
C PRO A 202 13.97 13.09 1.28
N GLN A 203 13.47 14.31 1.11
CA GLN A 203 12.04 14.56 1.27
C GLN A 203 11.27 13.70 0.26
N PRO A 204 10.33 12.85 0.72
CA PRO A 204 9.49 12.08 -0.17
C PRO A 204 8.65 13.02 -1.04
N GLU A 205 8.41 12.61 -2.28
CA GLU A 205 7.48 13.31 -3.16
C GLU A 205 6.05 13.13 -2.67
N ASN A 206 5.19 14.10 -3.00
CA ASN A 206 3.77 14.05 -2.66
C ASN A 206 3.07 12.91 -3.43
N PRO A 207 2.54 11.87 -2.77
CA PRO A 207 1.89 10.74 -3.43
C PRO A 207 0.44 11.06 -3.88
N ALA A 208 -0.17 12.12 -3.36
CA ALA A 208 -1.55 12.52 -3.64
C ALA A 208 -1.75 13.30 -4.96
N GLN A 209 -0.75 13.31 -5.83
CA GLN A 209 -0.87 13.95 -7.13
C GLN A 209 -1.89 13.23 -8.01
N LEU A 210 -2.73 14.00 -8.71
CA LEU A 210 -3.71 13.47 -9.65
C LEU A 210 -3.08 12.57 -10.72
N LYS A 211 -1.87 12.92 -11.19
CA LYS A 211 -1.11 12.09 -12.13
C LYS A 211 -0.79 10.71 -11.54
N THR A 212 -0.32 10.67 -10.30
CA THR A 212 -0.01 9.43 -9.58
C THR A 212 -1.26 8.58 -9.41
N ALA A 213 -2.38 9.19 -9.00
CA ALA A 213 -3.67 8.52 -8.87
C ALA A 213 -4.16 7.89 -10.20
N LEU A 214 -4.06 8.64 -11.31
CA LEU A 214 -4.42 8.13 -12.63
C LEU A 214 -3.52 6.98 -13.10
N VAL A 215 -2.22 7.05 -12.82
CA VAL A 215 -1.29 5.95 -13.12
C VAL A 215 -1.64 4.70 -12.34
N PHE A 216 -1.93 4.83 -11.03
CA PHE A 216 -2.36 3.70 -10.21
C PHE A 216 -3.69 3.11 -10.69
N GLY A 217 -4.66 3.96 -11.03
CA GLY A 217 -5.96 3.50 -11.54
C GLY A 217 -5.84 2.77 -12.87
N GLY A 218 -5.03 3.30 -13.78
CA GLY A 218 -4.74 2.65 -15.06
C GLY A 218 -4.00 1.32 -14.89
N LEU A 219 -2.97 1.27 -14.04
CA LEU A 219 -2.22 0.04 -13.77
C LEU A 219 -3.12 -1.02 -13.13
N TYR A 220 -3.93 -0.64 -12.14
CA TYR A 220 -4.90 -1.52 -11.50
C TYR A 220 -5.90 -2.09 -12.52
N ALA A 221 -6.48 -1.24 -13.37
CA ALA A 221 -7.41 -1.65 -14.42
C ALA A 221 -6.77 -2.66 -15.40
N ILE A 222 -5.52 -2.41 -15.82
CA ILE A 222 -4.75 -3.32 -16.68
C ILE A 222 -4.50 -4.66 -15.99
N ILE A 223 -4.10 -4.65 -14.72
CA ILE A 223 -3.82 -5.87 -13.95
C ILE A 223 -5.10 -6.68 -13.75
N LEU A 224 -6.21 -6.01 -13.44
CA LEU A 224 -7.51 -6.63 -13.27
C LEU A 224 -7.97 -7.33 -14.56
N LEU A 225 -7.77 -6.70 -15.71
CA LEU A 225 -7.97 -7.35 -17.02
C LEU A 225 -7.01 -8.52 -17.24
N ALA A 226 -5.73 -8.36 -16.92
CA ALA A 226 -4.73 -9.40 -17.09
C ALA A 226 -5.05 -10.63 -16.22
N VAL A 227 -5.50 -10.43 -14.99
CA VAL A 227 -5.96 -11.49 -14.07
C VAL A 227 -7.15 -12.23 -14.67
N ALA A 228 -8.18 -11.51 -15.13
CA ALA A 228 -9.35 -12.13 -15.74
C ALA A 228 -9.02 -12.90 -17.03
N ALA A 229 -8.27 -12.28 -17.94
CA ALA A 229 -7.86 -12.90 -19.20
C ALA A 229 -6.94 -14.11 -18.96
N ALA A 230 -5.99 -14.02 -18.02
CA ALA A 230 -5.11 -15.14 -17.71
C ALA A 230 -5.87 -16.32 -17.10
N LYS A 231 -6.89 -16.03 -16.27
CA LYS A 231 -7.77 -17.05 -15.74
C LYS A 231 -8.61 -17.73 -16.83
N ASP A 232 -9.10 -16.96 -17.79
CA ASP A 232 -9.92 -17.47 -18.91
C ASP A 232 -9.11 -18.33 -19.89
N TYR A 233 -7.93 -17.86 -20.31
CA TYR A 233 -7.11 -18.57 -21.30
C TYR A 233 -6.21 -19.67 -20.72
N PHE A 234 -5.69 -19.47 -19.51
CA PHE A 234 -4.65 -20.33 -18.92
C PHE A 234 -5.05 -20.92 -17.56
N GLY A 235 -6.30 -20.71 -17.13
CA GLY A 235 -6.79 -21.19 -15.85
C GLY A 235 -6.02 -20.60 -14.66
N GLN A 236 -5.99 -21.34 -13.56
CA GLN A 236 -5.30 -20.93 -12.33
C GLN A 236 -3.78 -20.76 -12.52
N SER A 237 -3.17 -21.51 -13.44
CA SER A 237 -1.73 -21.43 -13.73
C SER A 237 -1.33 -20.08 -14.33
N GLY A 238 -2.20 -19.47 -15.15
CA GLY A 238 -1.97 -18.14 -15.72
C GLY A 238 -1.85 -17.04 -14.67
N LEU A 239 -2.56 -17.20 -13.55
CA LEU A 239 -2.55 -16.21 -12.46
C LEU A 239 -1.19 -16.09 -11.78
N TYR A 240 -0.39 -17.15 -11.75
CA TYR A 240 0.98 -17.10 -11.23
C TYR A 240 1.87 -16.19 -12.08
N ILE A 241 1.77 -16.30 -13.41
CA ILE A 241 2.54 -15.48 -14.34
C ILE A 241 2.14 -14.01 -14.20
N VAL A 242 0.84 -13.73 -14.17
CA VAL A 242 0.34 -12.37 -13.96
C VAL A 242 0.81 -11.82 -12.62
N SER A 243 0.74 -12.61 -11.54
CA SER A 243 1.18 -12.17 -10.22
C SER A 243 2.68 -11.87 -10.17
N ILE A 244 3.51 -12.68 -10.84
CA ILE A 244 4.95 -12.43 -10.96
C ILE A 244 5.19 -11.13 -11.72
N ILE A 245 4.61 -10.98 -12.92
CA ILE A 245 4.86 -9.83 -13.80
C ILE A 245 4.35 -8.53 -13.16
N SER A 246 3.11 -8.52 -12.67
CA SER A 246 2.51 -7.35 -12.03
C SER A 246 3.23 -6.99 -10.73
N GLY A 247 3.62 -8.00 -9.95
CA GLY A 247 4.35 -7.82 -8.71
C GLY A 247 5.75 -7.22 -8.89
N LEU A 248 6.38 -7.35 -10.07
CA LEU A 248 7.66 -6.67 -10.35
C LEU A 248 7.51 -5.15 -10.19
N THR A 249 6.43 -4.59 -10.73
CA THR A 249 6.24 -3.13 -10.77
C THR A 249 5.59 -2.60 -9.50
N ASP A 250 4.52 -3.25 -9.05
CA ASP A 250 3.72 -2.79 -7.94
C ASP A 250 2.94 -3.95 -7.31
N VAL A 251 3.14 -4.17 -6.02
CA VAL A 251 2.49 -5.25 -5.27
C VAL A 251 1.07 -4.87 -4.83
N ASP A 252 0.78 -3.57 -4.71
CA ASP A 252 -0.47 -3.05 -4.16
C ASP A 252 -1.58 -3.30 -5.17
N ALA A 253 -1.36 -2.94 -6.44
CA ALA A 253 -2.35 -3.11 -7.50
C ALA A 253 -2.77 -4.58 -7.72
N ILE A 254 -1.81 -5.52 -7.73
CA ILE A 254 -2.11 -6.95 -7.85
C ILE A 254 -2.78 -7.51 -6.57
N THR A 255 -2.37 -7.06 -5.39
CA THR A 255 -3.00 -7.46 -4.11
C THR A 255 -4.47 -7.06 -4.08
N LEU A 256 -4.78 -5.81 -4.44
CA LEU A 256 -6.15 -5.32 -4.50
C LEU A 256 -6.96 -6.04 -5.58
N SER A 257 -6.35 -6.38 -6.73
CA SER A 257 -7.04 -7.06 -7.81
C SER A 257 -7.41 -8.49 -7.42
N LEU A 258 -6.49 -9.22 -6.81
CA LEU A 258 -6.73 -10.59 -6.32
C LEU A 258 -7.73 -10.59 -5.15
N SER A 259 -7.67 -9.58 -4.27
CA SER A 259 -8.64 -9.41 -3.17
C SER A 259 -10.05 -9.12 -3.70
N HIS A 260 -10.17 -8.34 -4.77
CA HIS A 260 -11.45 -8.06 -5.43
C HIS A 260 -12.02 -9.32 -6.10
N SER A 261 -11.22 -10.05 -6.90
CA SER A 261 -11.66 -11.32 -7.50
C SER A 261 -12.03 -12.38 -6.45
N LEU A 262 -11.35 -12.39 -5.30
CA LEU A 262 -11.70 -13.26 -4.17
C LEU A 262 -13.08 -12.91 -3.59
N ASN A 263 -13.40 -11.62 -3.43
CA ASN A 263 -14.71 -11.19 -2.93
C ASN A 263 -15.85 -11.53 -3.91
N ASN A 264 -15.57 -11.52 -5.21
CA ASN A 264 -16.54 -11.87 -6.25
C ASN A 264 -16.72 -13.40 -6.40
N GLY A 265 -16.02 -14.21 -5.60
CA GLY A 265 -16.07 -15.68 -5.69
C GLY A 265 -15.36 -16.25 -6.91
N GLU A 266 -14.53 -15.44 -7.57
CA GLU A 266 -13.81 -15.84 -8.77
C GLU A 266 -12.47 -16.51 -8.45
N LEU A 267 -11.93 -16.29 -7.26
CA LEU A 267 -10.63 -16.80 -6.86
C LEU A 267 -10.73 -17.60 -5.56
N ASP A 268 -10.07 -18.73 -5.51
CA ASP A 268 -9.95 -19.51 -4.28
C ASP A 268 -9.00 -18.81 -3.28
N VAL A 269 -9.36 -18.80 -2.00
CA VAL A 269 -8.58 -18.11 -0.96
C VAL A 269 -7.18 -18.70 -0.78
N HIS A 270 -7.01 -20.03 -0.96
CA HIS A 270 -5.71 -20.70 -0.86
C HIS A 270 -4.81 -20.42 -2.05
N LEU A 271 -5.40 -20.09 -3.20
CA LEU A 271 -4.65 -19.57 -4.34
C LEU A 271 -4.32 -18.08 -4.15
N ALA A 272 -5.25 -17.28 -3.65
CA ALA A 272 -5.08 -15.83 -3.50
C ALA A 272 -3.84 -15.45 -2.65
N TRP A 273 -3.67 -16.05 -1.47
CA TRP A 273 -2.51 -15.73 -0.62
C TRP A 273 -1.18 -16.16 -1.27
N LYS A 274 -1.15 -17.30 -1.99
CA LYS A 274 0.04 -17.76 -2.72
C LYS A 274 0.44 -16.75 -3.78
N LEU A 275 -0.54 -16.27 -4.55
CA LEU A 275 -0.34 -15.27 -5.60
C LEU A 275 0.13 -13.92 -5.05
N ILE A 276 -0.47 -13.43 -3.96
CA ILE A 276 -0.06 -12.18 -3.27
C ILE A 276 1.38 -12.30 -2.75
N LEU A 277 1.72 -13.43 -2.11
CA LEU A 277 3.07 -13.66 -1.62
C LEU A 277 4.06 -13.73 -2.78
N ILE A 278 3.77 -14.48 -3.85
CA ILE A 278 4.62 -14.57 -5.04
C ILE A 278 4.82 -13.21 -5.70
N ALA A 279 3.78 -12.38 -5.81
CA ALA A 279 3.89 -11.01 -6.29
C ALA A 279 4.84 -10.19 -5.40
N SER A 280 4.74 -10.34 -4.07
CA SER A 280 5.63 -9.69 -3.11
C SER A 280 7.09 -10.13 -3.28
N LEU A 281 7.35 -11.43 -3.47
CA LEU A 281 8.70 -11.95 -3.72
C LEU A 281 9.26 -11.46 -5.06
N SER A 282 8.42 -11.36 -6.09
CA SER A 282 8.78 -10.75 -7.38
C SER A 282 9.19 -9.29 -7.23
N ASN A 283 8.47 -8.51 -6.42
CA ASN A 283 8.81 -7.13 -6.09
C ASN A 283 10.17 -7.02 -5.38
N LEU A 284 10.48 -7.94 -4.47
CA LEU A 284 11.81 -8.00 -3.83
C LEU A 284 12.90 -8.25 -4.87
N ALA A 285 12.70 -9.21 -5.78
CA ALA A 285 13.64 -9.50 -6.86
C ALA A 285 13.87 -8.27 -7.76
N PHE A 286 12.79 -7.56 -8.12
CA PHE A 286 12.87 -6.32 -8.90
C PHE A 286 13.68 -5.24 -8.19
N LYS A 287 13.45 -5.01 -6.89
CA LYS A 287 14.22 -4.06 -6.08
C LYS A 287 15.68 -4.45 -5.92
N ALA A 288 15.99 -5.76 -5.84
CA ALA A 288 17.36 -6.24 -5.86
C ALA A 288 18.06 -5.89 -7.18
N GLY A 289 17.35 -6.06 -8.31
CA GLY A 289 17.78 -5.62 -9.63
C GLY A 289 18.05 -4.11 -9.66
N MET A 290 17.08 -3.28 -9.28
CA MET A 290 17.23 -1.83 -9.23
C MET A 290 18.42 -1.38 -8.37
N ALA A 291 18.57 -1.93 -7.17
CA ALA A 291 19.69 -1.59 -6.29
C ALA A 291 21.05 -1.96 -6.88
N THR A 292 21.12 -3.01 -7.70
CA THR A 292 22.33 -3.48 -8.36
C THR A 292 22.67 -2.65 -9.60
N PHE A 293 21.67 -2.31 -10.43
CA PHE A 293 21.86 -1.54 -11.66
C PHE A 293 22.03 -0.03 -11.43
N LEU A 294 21.30 0.52 -10.45
CA LEU A 294 21.32 1.97 -10.16
C LEU A 294 22.29 2.36 -9.05
N GLY A 295 22.87 1.38 -8.34
CA GLY A 295 23.77 1.60 -7.21
C GLY A 295 25.16 1.03 -7.43
N THR A 296 25.90 0.85 -6.33
CA THR A 296 27.25 0.26 -6.37
C THR A 296 27.18 -1.26 -6.30
N LYS A 297 28.21 -1.95 -6.81
CA LYS A 297 28.34 -3.42 -6.69
C LYS A 297 28.24 -3.91 -5.24
N GLN A 298 28.69 -3.09 -4.29
CA GLN A 298 28.63 -3.43 -2.86
C GLN A 298 27.21 -3.34 -2.32
N LEU A 299 26.43 -2.33 -2.71
CA LEU A 299 25.01 -2.25 -2.37
C LEU A 299 24.25 -3.45 -2.93
N GLY A 300 24.45 -3.76 -4.22
CA GLY A 300 23.81 -4.90 -4.88
C GLY A 300 24.05 -6.21 -4.14
N LYS A 301 25.29 -6.49 -3.71
CA LYS A 301 25.61 -7.70 -2.91
C LYS A 301 24.82 -7.77 -1.61
N TYR A 302 24.71 -6.67 -0.85
CA TYR A 302 23.99 -6.67 0.42
C TYR A 302 22.48 -6.84 0.22
N VAL A 303 21.91 -6.13 -0.76
CA VAL A 303 20.47 -6.21 -1.05
C VAL A 303 20.09 -7.59 -1.61
N ILE A 304 20.87 -8.12 -2.57
CA ILE A 304 20.65 -9.47 -3.12
C ILE A 304 20.75 -10.51 -2.00
N GLY A 305 21.75 -10.42 -1.12
CA GLY A 305 21.88 -11.37 -0.01
C GLY A 305 20.64 -11.38 0.90
N ALA A 306 20.18 -10.21 1.33
CA ALA A 306 19.01 -10.10 2.21
C ALA A 306 17.69 -10.50 1.52
N PHE A 307 17.48 -10.07 0.29
CA PHE A 307 16.26 -10.40 -0.46
C PHE A 307 16.24 -11.84 -0.93
N LEU A 308 17.38 -12.45 -1.26
CA LEU A 308 17.42 -13.87 -1.61
C LEU A 308 17.06 -14.75 -0.42
N MET A 309 17.51 -14.40 0.80
CA MET A 309 17.05 -15.09 2.01
C MET A 309 15.52 -14.99 2.18
N SER A 310 14.96 -13.80 1.99
CA SER A 310 13.51 -13.56 2.08
C SER A 310 12.75 -14.32 0.99
N ILE A 311 13.24 -14.30 -0.25
CA ILE A 311 12.66 -15.05 -1.38
C ILE A 311 12.64 -16.56 -1.10
N VAL A 312 13.74 -17.12 -0.57
CA VAL A 312 13.80 -18.54 -0.24
C VAL A 312 12.80 -18.89 0.85
N ILE A 313 12.70 -18.10 1.92
CA ILE A 313 11.70 -18.34 2.98
C ILE A 313 10.28 -18.20 2.46
N GLY A 314 9.98 -17.17 1.67
CA GLY A 314 8.67 -16.98 1.06
C GLY A 314 8.27 -18.14 0.15
N LEU A 315 9.20 -18.69 -0.64
CA LEU A 315 8.94 -19.87 -1.46
C LEU A 315 8.73 -21.14 -0.62
N LEU A 316 9.48 -21.29 0.49
CA LEU A 316 9.25 -22.37 1.45
C LEU A 316 7.87 -22.26 2.10
N ILE A 317 7.42 -21.03 2.43
CA ILE A 317 6.06 -20.77 2.92
C ILE A 317 5.05 -21.20 1.85
N VAL A 318 5.20 -20.78 0.59
CA VAL A 318 4.30 -21.19 -0.50
C VAL A 318 4.22 -22.71 -0.64
N TRP A 319 5.35 -23.41 -0.47
CA TRP A 319 5.42 -24.86 -0.65
C TRP A 319 4.90 -25.67 0.55
N TRP A 320 5.14 -25.21 1.79
CA TRP A 320 4.84 -25.98 3.01
C TRP A 320 3.67 -25.45 3.83
N TRP A 321 3.07 -24.31 3.49
CA TRP A 321 1.98 -23.77 4.29
C TRP A 321 0.77 -24.72 4.32
N PRO A 322 0.30 -25.13 5.51
CA PRO A 322 -0.84 -26.02 5.61
C PRO A 322 -2.12 -25.32 5.16
N GLU A 323 -2.85 -25.94 4.23
CA GLU A 323 -4.11 -25.40 3.71
C GLU A 323 -5.21 -25.33 4.78
N THR A 324 -5.05 -26.02 5.91
CA THR A 324 -6.02 -26.04 7.02
C THR A 324 -5.85 -24.90 8.02
N TRP A 325 -4.77 -24.11 7.95
CA TRP A 325 -4.50 -23.09 8.97
C TRP A 325 -5.20 -21.77 8.67
N SER A 326 -6.08 -21.35 9.58
CA SER A 326 -6.74 -20.04 9.57
C SER A 326 -6.79 -19.43 10.98
N PHE A 327 -6.71 -18.10 11.08
CA PHE A 327 -6.95 -17.34 12.30
C PHE A 327 -8.41 -16.84 12.35
N GLY A 328 -9.11 -17.13 13.44
CA GLY A 328 -10.52 -16.75 13.63
C GLY A 328 -11.50 -17.73 12.99
N ASN A 329 -12.75 -17.74 13.47
CA ASN A 329 -13.83 -18.63 13.00
C ASN A 329 -14.24 -18.32 11.56
N VAL A 330 -13.42 -18.71 10.58
CA VAL A 330 -13.83 -18.79 9.19
C VAL A 330 -14.67 -20.04 9.05
N GLN A 331 -16.00 -19.88 9.02
CA GLN A 331 -16.89 -20.94 8.54
C GLN A 331 -16.58 -21.18 7.07
N LEU A 332 -15.67 -22.10 6.79
CA LEU A 332 -15.47 -22.70 5.49
C LEU A 332 -16.79 -23.35 5.09
N GLY A 333 -17.52 -22.71 4.18
CA GLY A 333 -18.71 -23.30 3.60
C GLY A 333 -18.31 -24.62 2.94
N LYS A 334 -18.77 -25.73 3.51
CA LYS A 334 -18.57 -27.05 2.89
C LYS A 334 -19.09 -27.01 1.44
N PRO A 335 -18.40 -27.66 0.49
CA PRO A 335 -18.97 -27.87 -0.84
C PRO A 335 -20.30 -28.61 -0.66
N LYS A 336 -21.37 -28.09 -1.26
CA LYS A 336 -22.61 -28.85 -1.43
C LYS A 336 -22.27 -30.00 -2.38
N ASN A 337 -22.31 -31.23 -1.85
CA ASN A 337 -22.38 -32.46 -2.64
C ASN A 337 -23.57 -32.42 -3.59
#